data_AF-A0A7V9C5J3-F1
#
_entry.id   AF-A0A7V9C5J3-F1
#
_cell.length_a   1.000
_cell.length_b   1.000
_cell.length_c   1.000
_cell.angle_alpha   90.00
_cell.angle_beta   90.00
_cell.angle_gamma   90.00
#
_symmetry.space_group_name_H-M   'P 1'
#
loop_
_entity.id
_entity.type
_entity.pdbx_description
1 polymer ?
#
loop_
_entity_poly.entity_id
_entity_poly.type
_entity_poly.pdbx_seq_one_letter_code
_entity_poly.pdbx_strand_id
1 'polypeptide(L)'
;MPPRAAPPTGPVADVTTAPDDRGRRRGRPAWLEFPILVVSALLIAVFIKTFLFQAFWIPSSSMEDTLHVNDRVLVSKLAFRFGDIQRGDVVVFDDPNGTPSGESVVEAVLRNLRESVGLSTPRSEFIKRVIAVGGDTVEVTDGVLLVNGEVVEEPYLHPTSDMADFGPETISEGHIFVLGDNRNASQDSRIFGEVEESSVVGNAFVIIWPIDRWGGL
;
A
#
# COMPACT_ATOMS: atom_id res chain seq x y z
N MET A 1 -78.25 4.77 -74.80
CA MET A 1 -77.51 3.48 -74.70
C MET A 1 -76.45 3.64 -73.61
N PRO A 2 -76.15 2.58 -72.84
CA PRO A 2 -75.43 2.58 -71.53
C PRO A 2 -73.89 2.70 -71.77
N PRO A 3 -72.93 2.38 -70.86
CA PRO A 3 -72.93 2.01 -69.43
C PRO A 3 -71.84 2.73 -68.56
N ARG A 4 -71.74 2.23 -67.32
CA ARG A 4 -70.93 2.47 -66.11
C ARG A 4 -69.42 2.13 -66.17
N ALA A 5 -68.69 2.68 -65.18
CA ALA A 5 -67.35 2.34 -64.61
C ALA A 5 -66.12 3.06 -65.21
N ALA A 6 -65.07 3.47 -64.48
CA ALA A 6 -64.52 3.09 -63.17
C ALA A 6 -63.67 4.25 -62.56
N PRO A 7 -63.29 4.25 -61.26
CA PRO A 7 -62.45 5.28 -60.66
C PRO A 7 -60.95 4.97 -60.83
N PRO A 8 -60.08 5.99 -60.84
CA PRO A 8 -58.79 5.84 -60.15
C PRO A 8 -58.47 7.06 -59.27
N THR A 9 -58.33 6.86 -57.95
CA THR A 9 -57.03 6.78 -57.25
C THR A 9 -56.22 8.07 -57.34
N GLY A 10 -56.32 8.91 -56.31
CA GLY A 10 -55.43 10.04 -56.13
C GLY A 10 -53.99 9.59 -55.86
N PRO A 11 -52.98 10.44 -56.10
CA PRO A 11 -51.66 10.26 -55.54
C PRO A 11 -51.69 10.79 -54.10
N VAL A 12 -51.62 9.85 -53.16
CA VAL A 12 -51.26 10.08 -51.77
C VAL A 12 -49.82 10.58 -51.71
N ALA A 13 -49.59 11.53 -50.81
CA ALA A 13 -48.34 12.22 -50.49
C ALA A 13 -47.04 11.45 -50.77
N ASP A 14 -46.13 12.12 -51.48
CA ASP A 14 -44.70 11.79 -51.51
C ASP A 14 -44.09 12.10 -50.14
N VAL A 15 -44.20 11.15 -49.21
CA VAL A 15 -43.35 11.12 -48.02
C VAL A 15 -42.02 10.54 -48.48
N THR A 16 -41.09 11.44 -48.83
CA THR A 16 -39.67 11.10 -48.92
C THR A 16 -39.24 10.60 -47.54
N THR A 17 -39.27 9.28 -47.35
CA THR A 17 -38.63 8.61 -46.23
C THR A 17 -37.12 8.78 -46.42
N ALA A 18 -36.51 9.65 -45.62
CA ALA A 18 -35.08 9.63 -45.41
C ALA A 18 -34.67 8.21 -44.94
N PRO A 19 -33.57 7.63 -45.46
CA PRO A 19 -33.10 6.35 -44.95
C PRO A 19 -32.64 6.55 -43.49
N ASP A 20 -33.28 5.83 -42.57
CA ASP A 20 -32.84 5.65 -41.18
C ASP A 20 -31.51 4.89 -41.19
N ASP A 21 -30.41 5.63 -41.36
CA ASP A 21 -29.05 5.10 -41.33
C ASP A 21 -28.61 4.88 -39.88
N ARG A 22 -29.32 4.01 -39.16
CA ARG A 22 -28.82 3.39 -37.93
C ARG A 22 -27.82 2.31 -38.29
N GLY A 23 -26.66 2.79 -38.76
CA GLY A 23 -25.44 2.03 -38.93
C GLY A 23 -25.09 1.31 -37.63
N ARG A 24 -25.45 0.02 -37.59
CA ARG A 24 -25.00 -1.01 -36.65
C ARG A 24 -23.56 -0.73 -36.23
N ARG A 25 -23.37 -0.28 -34.99
CA ARG A 25 -22.08 -0.44 -34.31
C ARG A 25 -21.80 -1.93 -34.33
N ARG A 26 -20.84 -2.35 -35.17
CA ARG A 26 -20.39 -3.74 -35.29
C ARG A 26 -19.67 -4.07 -33.98
N GLY A 27 -20.45 -4.41 -32.95
CA GLY A 27 -19.93 -4.85 -31.66
C GLY A 27 -19.00 -6.02 -31.91
N ARG A 28 -17.83 -6.01 -31.26
CA ARG A 28 -16.92 -7.15 -31.34
C ARG A 28 -17.69 -8.38 -30.87
N PRO A 29 -17.49 -9.56 -31.48
CA PRO A 29 -18.30 -10.70 -31.13
C PRO A 29 -18.01 -11.08 -29.66
N ALA A 30 -19.05 -11.34 -28.88
CA ALA A 30 -18.97 -11.46 -27.42
C ALA A 30 -17.95 -12.51 -26.90
N TRP A 31 -17.63 -13.51 -27.72
CA TRP A 31 -16.61 -14.53 -27.42
C TRP A 31 -15.16 -14.01 -27.51
N LEU A 32 -14.92 -12.87 -28.19
CA LEU A 32 -13.65 -12.13 -28.12
C LEU A 32 -13.64 -11.09 -26.99
N GLU A 33 -14.79 -10.55 -26.58
CA GLU A 33 -14.87 -9.59 -25.48
C GLU A 33 -14.66 -10.25 -24.11
N PHE A 34 -15.16 -11.48 -23.92
CA PHE A 34 -15.01 -12.20 -22.66
C PHE A 34 -13.54 -12.51 -22.29
N PRO A 35 -12.70 -13.07 -23.18
CA PRO A 35 -11.28 -13.27 -22.89
C PRO A 35 -10.53 -11.96 -22.63
N ILE A 36 -10.86 -10.89 -23.35
CA ILE A 36 -10.23 -9.57 -23.12
C ILE A 36 -10.57 -9.07 -21.72
N LEU A 37 -11.83 -9.13 -21.29
CA LEU A 37 -12.22 -8.73 -19.94
C LEU A 37 -11.54 -9.57 -18.86
N VAL A 38 -11.45 -10.89 -19.05
CA VAL A 38 -10.77 -11.79 -18.11
C VAL A 38 -9.27 -11.46 -18.03
N VAL A 39 -8.60 -11.28 -19.17
CA VAL A 39 -7.18 -10.92 -19.22
C VAL A 39 -6.95 -9.54 -18.61
N SER A 40 -7.79 -8.55 -18.93
CA SER A 40 -7.71 -7.21 -18.34
C SER A 40 -7.91 -7.24 -16.83
N ALA A 41 -8.90 -7.99 -16.33
CA ALA A 41 -9.12 -8.17 -14.89
C ALA A 41 -7.92 -8.84 -14.22
N LEU A 42 -7.34 -9.85 -14.84
CA LEU A 42 -6.13 -10.52 -14.34
C LEU A 42 -4.93 -9.55 -14.31
N LEU A 43 -4.73 -8.77 -15.38
CA LEU A 43 -3.67 -7.76 -15.45
C LEU A 43 -3.85 -6.68 -14.40
N ILE A 44 -5.08 -6.20 -14.20
CA ILE A 44 -5.40 -5.23 -13.14
C ILE A 44 -5.15 -5.85 -11.77
N ALA A 45 -5.57 -7.08 -11.53
CA ALA A 45 -5.31 -7.77 -10.26
C ALA A 45 -3.81 -7.94 -9.99
N VAL A 46 -3.03 -8.33 -11.00
CA VAL A 46 -1.56 -8.43 -10.91
C VAL A 46 -0.94 -7.05 -10.69
N PHE A 47 -1.42 -6.01 -11.37
CA PHE A 47 -0.94 -4.65 -11.17
C PHE A 47 -1.22 -4.17 -9.74
N ILE A 48 -2.45 -4.33 -9.25
CA ILE A 48 -2.83 -3.98 -7.89
C ILE A 48 -1.97 -4.76 -6.88
N LYS A 49 -1.85 -6.08 -7.03
CA LYS A 49 -1.06 -6.93 -6.12
C LYS A 49 0.44 -6.61 -6.17
N THR A 50 0.96 -6.19 -7.33
CA THR A 50 2.39 -5.85 -7.46
C THR A 50 2.71 -4.46 -6.93
N PHE A 51 1.82 -3.49 -7.13
CA PHE A 51 2.13 -2.07 -6.91
C PHE A 51 1.45 -1.43 -5.71
N LEU A 52 0.34 -1.98 -5.19
CA LEU A 52 -0.43 -1.33 -4.12
C LEU A 52 -0.23 -2.02 -2.77
N PHE A 53 -0.28 -3.35 -2.72
CA PHE A 53 -0.28 -4.10 -1.46
C PHE A 53 0.69 -5.28 -1.46
N GLN A 54 1.52 -5.40 -0.43
CA GLN A 54 2.40 -6.55 -0.22
C GLN A 54 2.16 -7.15 1.17
N ALA A 55 2.11 -8.48 1.25
CA ALA A 55 2.01 -9.17 2.52
C ALA A 55 3.42 -9.51 3.03
N PHE A 56 3.73 -9.10 4.26
CA PHE A 56 5.00 -9.39 4.92
C PHE A 56 4.78 -10.34 6.09
N TRP A 57 5.76 -11.21 6.34
CA TRP A 57 5.78 -12.10 7.50
C TRP A 57 6.68 -11.48 8.58
N ILE A 58 6.24 -11.51 9.85
CA ILE A 58 6.96 -10.89 10.95
C ILE A 58 7.95 -11.88 11.59
N PRO A 59 9.28 -11.68 11.42
CA PRO A 59 10.30 -12.59 11.92
C PRO A 59 10.70 -12.35 13.39
N SER A 60 10.41 -11.16 13.93
CA SER A 60 11.03 -10.66 15.16
C SER A 60 10.02 -10.16 16.18
N SER A 61 10.39 -10.24 17.45
CA SER A 61 9.60 -9.76 18.59
C SER A 61 9.78 -8.28 18.92
N SER A 62 10.47 -7.51 18.06
CA SER A 62 10.72 -6.08 18.32
C SER A 62 9.43 -5.23 18.33
N MET A 63 8.36 -5.77 17.75
CA MET A 63 7.02 -5.19 17.75
C MET A 63 6.04 -6.04 18.57
N GLU A 64 6.47 -6.97 19.43
CA GLU A 64 5.61 -8.00 20.06
C GLU A 64 4.38 -7.45 20.80
N ASP A 65 4.40 -6.20 21.28
CA ASP A 65 3.22 -5.61 21.93
C ASP A 65 2.07 -5.29 20.95
N THR A 66 2.36 -5.22 19.65
CA THR A 66 1.41 -4.97 18.55
C THR A 66 1.38 -6.10 17.52
N LEU A 67 2.56 -6.60 17.12
CA LEU A 67 2.79 -7.61 16.10
C LEU A 67 3.57 -8.79 16.68
N HIS A 68 2.97 -9.97 16.66
CA HIS A 68 3.60 -11.17 17.17
C HIS A 68 4.46 -11.84 16.09
N VAL A 69 5.46 -12.60 16.55
CA VAL A 69 6.21 -13.50 15.66
C VAL A 69 5.22 -14.43 14.92
N ASN A 70 5.39 -14.51 13.60
CA ASN A 70 4.54 -15.24 12.64
C ASN A 70 3.27 -14.57 12.14
N ASP A 71 3.00 -13.33 12.54
CA ASP A 71 1.96 -12.56 11.88
C ASP A 71 2.25 -12.36 10.39
N ARG A 72 1.17 -12.21 9.62
CA ARG A 72 1.25 -11.63 8.29
C ARG A 72 0.55 -10.30 8.30
N VAL A 73 1.27 -9.25 7.92
CA VAL A 73 0.74 -7.89 7.81
C VAL A 73 0.61 -7.50 6.35
N LEU A 74 -0.42 -6.73 6.02
CA LEU A 74 -0.55 -6.12 4.72
C LEU A 74 0.03 -4.70 4.76
N VAL A 75 0.88 -4.41 3.80
CA VAL A 75 1.60 -3.14 3.68
C VAL A 75 1.11 -2.41 2.43
N SER A 76 0.76 -1.14 2.60
CA SER A 76 0.41 -0.22 1.53
C SER A 76 1.66 0.46 0.99
N LYS A 77 1.99 0.18 -0.27
CA LYS A 77 3.05 0.89 -1.03
C LYS A 77 2.56 2.21 -1.62
N LEU A 78 1.23 2.34 -1.79
CA LEU A 78 0.61 3.52 -2.40
C LEU A 78 0.54 4.69 -1.43
N ALA A 79 0.31 4.42 -0.14
CA ALA A 79 0.30 5.44 0.91
C ALA A 79 1.63 6.21 0.91
N PHE A 80 2.76 5.51 0.72
CA PHE A 80 4.08 6.13 0.66
C PHE A 80 4.33 6.99 -0.60
N ARG A 81 3.83 6.60 -1.78
CA ARG A 81 4.11 7.33 -3.03
C ARG A 81 3.37 8.66 -3.14
N PHE A 82 2.32 8.87 -2.35
CA PHE A 82 1.39 9.99 -2.50
C PHE A 82 0.97 10.63 -1.18
N GLY A 83 1.37 10.09 -0.03
CA GLY A 83 1.06 10.61 1.30
C GLY A 83 2.33 10.75 2.13
N ASP A 84 2.32 11.73 3.01
CA ASP A 84 3.41 11.97 3.95
C ASP A 84 3.37 10.92 5.06
N ILE A 85 4.54 10.43 5.48
CA ILE A 85 4.66 9.53 6.63
C ILE A 85 4.23 10.31 7.89
N GLN A 86 3.39 9.70 8.71
CA GLN A 86 2.83 10.34 9.90
C GLN A 86 3.34 9.68 11.19
N ARG A 87 3.35 10.45 12.27
CA ARG A 87 3.60 9.89 13.61
C ARG A 87 2.56 8.82 13.93
N GLY A 88 3.02 7.71 14.50
CA GLY A 88 2.21 6.54 14.82
C GLY A 88 2.15 5.48 13.72
N ASP A 89 2.55 5.80 12.49
CA ASP A 89 2.57 4.84 11.38
C ASP A 89 3.48 3.65 11.68
N VAL A 90 3.07 2.44 11.32
CA VAL A 90 3.94 1.26 11.36
C VAL A 90 4.54 1.06 9.98
N VAL A 91 5.84 1.25 9.85
CA VAL A 91 6.54 1.25 8.57
C VAL A 91 7.48 0.06 8.43
N VAL A 92 7.58 -0.45 7.21
CA VAL A 92 8.59 -1.43 6.80
C VAL A 92 9.65 -0.71 5.97
N PHE A 93 10.93 -0.89 6.30
CA PHE A 93 12.05 -0.25 5.59
C PHE A 93 13.26 -1.18 5.51
N ASP A 94 14.11 -0.93 4.51
CA ASP A 94 15.36 -1.68 4.32
C ASP A 94 16.40 -1.34 5.41
N ASP A 95 17.26 -2.30 5.76
CA ASP A 95 18.35 -2.08 6.71
C ASP A 95 19.23 -0.87 6.30
N PRO A 96 19.30 0.21 7.12
CA PRO A 96 20.11 1.39 6.80
C PRO A 96 21.61 1.10 6.73
N ASN A 97 22.07 0.01 7.36
CA ASN A 97 23.47 -0.45 7.28
C ASN A 97 23.67 -1.52 6.19
N GLY A 98 22.60 -1.85 5.45
CA GLY A 98 22.64 -2.79 4.35
C GLY A 98 23.50 -2.27 3.20
N THR A 99 24.28 -3.16 2.58
CA THR A 99 25.02 -2.82 1.36
C THR A 99 24.02 -2.48 0.24
N PRO A 100 24.08 -1.29 -0.38
CA PRO A 100 23.25 -0.96 -1.52
C PRO A 100 23.56 -1.97 -2.62
N SER A 101 22.62 -2.87 -2.92
CA SER A 101 22.78 -3.72 -4.09
C SER A 101 22.57 -2.82 -5.29
N GLY A 102 23.62 -2.62 -6.09
CA GLY A 102 23.54 -2.01 -7.41
C GLY A 102 22.74 -2.88 -8.38
N GLU A 103 21.47 -3.13 -8.06
CA GLU A 103 20.58 -3.98 -8.81
C GLU A 103 20.05 -3.24 -10.03
N SER A 104 20.04 -3.96 -11.14
CA SER A 104 19.41 -3.49 -12.36
C SER A 104 17.88 -3.47 -12.21
N VAL A 105 17.19 -2.54 -12.88
CA VAL A 105 15.71 -2.45 -12.89
C VAL A 105 15.06 -3.81 -13.25
N VAL A 106 15.71 -4.59 -14.10
CA VAL A 106 15.25 -5.92 -14.52
C VAL A 106 15.27 -6.92 -13.36
N GLU A 107 16.32 -6.91 -12.54
CA GLU A 107 16.43 -7.76 -11.35
C GLU A 107 15.41 -7.37 -10.28
N ALA A 108 15.20 -6.06 -10.06
CA ALA A 108 14.16 -5.59 -9.15
C ALA A 108 12.77 -6.09 -9.56
N VAL A 109 12.46 -6.06 -10.87
CA VAL A 109 11.19 -6.60 -11.40
C VAL A 109 11.10 -8.12 -11.21
N LEU A 110 12.16 -8.86 -11.55
CA LEU A 110 12.21 -10.33 -11.37
C LEU A 110 12.10 -10.74 -9.90
N ARG A 111 12.72 -9.98 -8.99
CA ARG A 111 12.62 -10.19 -7.54
C ARG A 111 11.20 -9.95 -7.05
N ASN A 112 10.60 -8.80 -7.37
CA ASN A 112 9.22 -8.50 -6.98
C ASN A 112 8.25 -9.59 -7.44
N LEU A 113 8.44 -10.14 -8.64
CA LEU A 113 7.65 -11.28 -9.13
C LEU A 113 7.87 -12.54 -8.28
N ARG A 114 9.12 -12.87 -7.94
CA ARG A 114 9.42 -14.04 -7.08
C ARG A 114 8.87 -13.86 -5.66
N GLU A 115 9.04 -12.69 -5.05
CA GLU A 115 8.48 -12.36 -3.74
C GLU A 115 6.95 -12.43 -3.74
N SER A 116 6.30 -11.91 -4.79
CA SER A 116 4.82 -11.97 -4.91
C SER A 116 4.25 -13.38 -5.03
N VAL A 117 5.10 -14.33 -5.41
CA VAL A 117 4.81 -15.77 -5.53
C VAL A 117 5.40 -16.55 -4.33
N GLY A 118 6.11 -15.90 -3.41
CA GLY A 118 6.70 -16.51 -2.20
C GLY A 118 7.96 -17.34 -2.47
N LEU A 119 8.67 -17.08 -3.57
CA LEU A 119 9.87 -17.82 -4.01
C LEU A 119 11.19 -17.19 -3.57
N SER A 120 11.17 -16.09 -2.81
CA SER A 120 12.37 -15.43 -2.30
C SER A 120 12.10 -14.92 -0.89
N THR A 121 13.09 -15.04 -0.01
CA THR A 121 13.06 -14.42 1.31
C THR A 121 13.28 -12.93 1.15
N PRO A 122 12.43 -12.07 1.73
CA PRO A 122 12.68 -10.63 1.77
C PRO A 122 14.08 -10.37 2.34
N ARG A 123 14.69 -9.26 1.94
CA ARG A 123 15.90 -8.77 2.60
C ARG A 123 15.59 -8.50 4.09
N SER A 124 16.62 -8.26 4.89
CA SER A 124 16.47 -7.90 6.31
C SER A 124 15.74 -6.57 6.44
N GLU A 125 14.42 -6.63 6.32
CA GLU A 125 13.50 -5.51 6.45
C GLU A 125 13.14 -5.34 7.94
N PHE A 126 13.18 -4.10 8.39
CA PHE A 126 12.74 -3.73 9.72
C PHE A 126 11.29 -3.29 9.66
N ILE A 127 10.50 -3.71 10.63
CA ILE A 127 9.18 -3.12 10.92
C ILE A 127 9.26 -2.39 12.26
N LYS A 128 8.88 -1.11 12.26
CA LYS A 128 8.93 -0.22 13.42
C LYS A 128 7.82 0.81 13.36
N ARG A 129 7.53 1.47 14.48
CA ARG A 129 6.58 2.58 14.55
C ARG A 129 7.31 3.91 14.42
N VAL A 130 6.78 4.78 13.58
CA VAL A 130 7.22 6.17 13.42
C VAL A 130 6.83 6.95 14.66
N ILE A 131 7.81 7.55 15.31
CA ILE A 131 7.62 8.38 16.50
C ILE A 131 7.67 9.86 16.11
N ALA A 132 8.60 10.22 15.23
CA ALA A 132 8.83 11.58 14.81
C ALA A 132 9.23 11.63 13.33
N VAL A 133 8.93 12.76 12.69
CA VAL A 133 9.21 13.02 11.27
C VAL A 133 10.13 14.24 11.14
N GLY A 134 10.58 14.57 9.92
CA GLY A 134 11.48 15.69 9.67
C GLY A 134 11.08 16.99 10.39
N GLY A 135 12.04 17.60 11.07
CA GLY A 135 11.87 18.82 11.85
C GLY A 135 11.43 18.62 13.31
N ASP A 136 10.95 17.43 13.68
CA ASP A 136 10.60 17.11 15.06
C ASP A 136 11.84 16.94 15.95
N THR A 137 11.68 17.16 17.24
CA THR A 137 12.70 16.87 18.27
C THR A 137 12.21 15.77 19.19
N VAL A 138 13.00 14.70 19.31
CA VAL A 138 12.71 13.55 20.17
C VAL A 138 13.58 13.60 21.42
N GLU A 139 12.97 13.38 22.57
CA GLU A 139 13.64 13.28 23.86
C GLU A 139 12.99 12.17 24.69
N VAL A 140 13.79 11.44 25.46
CA VAL A 140 13.30 10.53 26.49
C VAL A 140 13.90 10.97 27.82
N THR A 141 13.04 11.19 28.82
CA THR A 141 13.45 11.58 30.17
C THR A 141 12.67 10.76 31.20
N ASP A 142 13.39 10.11 32.12
CA ASP A 142 12.81 9.24 33.15
C ASP A 142 11.88 8.16 32.54
N GLY A 143 12.26 7.65 31.37
CA GLY A 143 11.49 6.64 30.62
C GLY A 143 10.25 7.18 29.89
N VAL A 144 9.99 8.49 29.94
CA VAL A 144 8.86 9.14 29.24
C VAL A 144 9.33 9.70 27.91
N LEU A 145 8.62 9.36 26.83
CA LEU A 145 8.86 9.90 25.50
C LEU A 145 8.22 11.28 25.33
N LEU A 146 9.02 12.23 24.86
CA LEU A 146 8.59 13.56 24.45
C LEU A 146 8.91 13.78 22.97
N VAL A 147 7.96 14.38 22.26
CA VAL A 147 8.16 14.88 20.90
C VAL A 147 7.81 16.36 20.88
N ASN A 148 8.76 17.20 20.47
CA ASN A 148 8.66 18.67 20.52
C ASN A 148 8.37 19.20 21.93
N GLY A 149 8.85 18.51 22.97
CA GLY A 149 8.62 18.85 24.38
C GLY A 149 7.25 18.46 24.93
N GLU A 150 6.41 17.81 24.12
CA GLU A 150 5.11 17.29 24.55
C GLU A 150 5.20 15.78 24.82
N VAL A 151 4.59 15.33 25.93
CA VAL A 151 4.52 13.90 26.25
C VAL A 151 3.66 13.19 25.21
N VAL A 152 4.19 12.10 24.66
CA VAL A 152 3.47 11.26 23.69
C VAL A 152 2.69 10.18 24.45
N GLU A 153 1.41 10.02 24.14
CA GLU A 153 0.62 8.89 24.65
C GLU A 153 0.91 7.62 23.85
N GLU A 154 1.29 6.55 24.55
CA GLU A 154 1.73 5.30 23.93
C GLU A 154 0.90 4.10 24.42
N PRO A 155 -0.40 4.02 24.08
CA PRO A 155 -1.30 2.98 24.60
C PRO A 155 -0.96 1.57 24.12
N TYR A 156 -0.08 1.45 23.12
CA TYR A 156 0.41 0.19 22.55
C TYR A 156 1.59 -0.42 23.32
N LEU A 157 2.14 0.26 24.33
CA LEU A 157 3.28 -0.26 25.07
C LEU A 157 2.89 -1.23 26.19
N HIS A 158 3.73 -2.23 26.41
CA HIS A 158 3.64 -3.04 27.62
C HIS A 158 3.85 -2.17 28.89
N PRO A 159 3.15 -2.43 30.01
CA PRO A 159 3.33 -1.67 31.26
C PRO A 159 4.74 -1.72 31.87
N THR A 160 5.57 -2.65 31.42
CA THR A 160 6.97 -2.80 31.84
C THR A 160 7.96 -2.35 30.77
N SER A 161 7.48 -1.65 29.74
CA SER A 161 8.34 -1.00 28.77
C SER A 161 9.16 0.06 29.48
N ASP A 162 10.47 -0.01 29.32
CA ASP A 162 11.42 0.91 29.91
C ASP A 162 12.31 1.47 28.80
N MET A 163 12.74 2.72 28.99
CA MET A 163 13.60 3.41 28.06
C MET A 163 14.65 4.18 28.85
N ALA A 164 15.91 3.96 28.49
CA ALA A 164 16.96 4.86 28.91
C ALA A 164 16.72 6.25 28.33
N ASP A 165 17.19 7.27 29.06
CA ASP A 165 17.18 8.65 28.59
C ASP A 165 17.88 8.75 27.23
N PHE A 166 17.31 9.59 26.36
CA PHE A 166 17.74 9.74 24.98
C PHE A 166 17.51 11.18 24.52
N GLY A 167 18.37 11.68 23.64
CA GLY A 167 18.24 13.01 23.07
C GLY A 167 18.58 14.15 24.04
N PRO A 168 18.07 15.37 23.78
CA PRO A 168 17.19 15.72 22.67
C PRO A 168 17.90 15.62 21.31
N GLU A 169 17.20 15.11 20.30
CA GLU A 169 17.69 14.99 18.92
C GLU A 169 16.63 15.51 17.94
N THR A 170 17.02 16.42 17.03
CA THR A 170 16.13 16.94 15.98
C THR A 170 16.31 16.14 14.71
N ILE A 171 15.20 15.66 14.16
CA ILE A 171 15.17 14.78 12.99
C ILE A 171 15.37 15.61 11.72
N SER A 172 16.25 15.14 10.84
CA SER A 172 16.55 15.77 9.56
C SER A 172 15.31 15.74 8.64
N GLU A 173 15.21 16.74 7.77
CA GLU A 173 14.20 16.72 6.71
C GLU A 173 14.33 15.46 5.83
N GLY A 174 13.20 14.85 5.48
CA GLY A 174 13.14 13.60 4.74
C GLY A 174 13.63 12.37 5.51
N HIS A 175 13.74 12.47 6.85
CA HIS A 175 14.06 11.36 7.74
C HIS A 175 12.96 11.18 8.79
N ILE A 176 12.92 9.98 9.37
CA ILE A 176 12.01 9.60 10.43
C ILE A 176 12.77 8.98 11.59
N PHE A 177 12.24 9.16 12.79
CA PHE A 177 12.68 8.45 13.98
C PHE A 177 11.69 7.34 14.29
N VAL A 178 12.19 6.11 14.40
CA VAL A 178 11.35 4.93 14.60
C VAL A 178 11.72 4.19 15.87
N LEU A 179 10.72 3.65 16.57
CA LEU A 179 10.89 2.79 17.73
C LEU A 179 10.17 1.45 17.53
N GLY A 180 10.68 0.40 18.16
CA GLY A 180 9.91 -0.82 18.34
C GLY A 180 8.94 -0.68 19.49
N ASP A 181 7.76 -1.28 19.37
CA ASP A 181 6.76 -1.28 20.43
C ASP A 181 7.26 -2.11 21.64
N ASN A 182 8.02 -3.18 21.40
CA ASN A 182 8.75 -3.88 22.46
C ASN A 182 10.06 -3.13 22.79
N ARG A 183 9.93 -2.06 23.59
CA ARG A 183 11.03 -1.12 23.91
C ARG A 183 12.28 -1.78 24.47
N ASN A 184 12.10 -2.85 25.24
CA ASN A 184 13.17 -3.55 25.92
C ASN A 184 13.97 -4.50 25.00
N ALA A 185 13.42 -4.87 23.84
CA ALA A 185 13.99 -5.87 22.94
C ALA A 185 14.02 -5.43 21.47
N SER A 186 14.12 -4.12 21.23
CA SER A 186 14.12 -3.54 19.89
C SER A 186 15.47 -2.87 19.59
N GLN A 187 16.06 -3.23 18.44
CA GLN A 187 17.07 -2.40 17.78
C GLN A 187 16.33 -1.43 16.87
N ASP A 188 16.36 -0.14 17.23
CA ASP A 188 15.61 0.94 16.60
C ASP A 188 16.44 2.24 16.55
N SER A 189 15.83 3.39 16.27
CA SER A 189 16.54 4.64 16.05
C SER A 189 17.37 5.11 17.26
N ARG A 190 17.11 4.61 18.47
CA ARG A 190 17.97 4.84 19.64
C ARG A 190 19.39 4.26 19.48
N ILE A 191 19.56 3.30 18.58
CA ILE A 191 20.83 2.59 18.34
C ILE A 191 21.41 2.95 16.97
N PHE A 192 20.60 2.95 15.91
CA PHE A 192 21.08 3.18 14.54
C PHE A 192 20.82 4.59 14.00
N GLY A 193 20.11 5.45 14.74
CA GLY A 193 19.78 6.81 14.32
C GLY A 193 18.50 6.92 13.48
N GLU A 194 18.31 8.09 12.88
CA GLU A 194 17.19 8.35 11.98
C GLU A 194 17.24 7.52 10.69
N VAL A 195 16.08 7.31 10.08
CA VAL A 195 15.91 6.50 8.86
C VAL A 195 15.44 7.40 7.74
N GLU A 196 16.08 7.30 6.57
CA GLU A 196 15.67 8.06 5.38
C GLU A 196 14.27 7.61 4.93
N GLU A 197 13.34 8.55 4.74
CA GLU A 197 11.98 8.25 4.29
C GLU A 197 11.99 7.46 2.97
N SER A 198 12.95 7.73 2.08
CA SER A 198 13.09 7.06 0.79
C SER A 198 13.39 5.55 0.90
N SER A 199 13.87 5.08 2.06
CA SER A 199 14.11 3.66 2.35
C SER A 199 12.86 2.90 2.80
N VAL A 200 11.75 3.61 3.05
CA VAL A 200 10.49 3.01 3.47
C VAL A 200 9.84 2.28 2.31
N VAL A 201 9.61 0.98 2.50
CA VAL A 201 8.95 0.09 1.55
C VAL A 201 7.42 0.29 1.58
N GLY A 202 6.86 0.58 2.76
CA GLY A 202 5.47 0.97 2.90
C GLY A 202 4.95 0.96 4.34
N ASN A 203 3.68 1.33 4.49
CA ASN A 203 2.97 1.39 5.77
C ASN A 203 2.15 0.10 6.00
N ALA A 204 2.44 -0.61 7.09
CA ALA A 204 1.63 -1.71 7.59
C ALA A 204 0.38 -1.17 8.29
N PHE A 205 -0.79 -1.69 7.92
CA PHE A 205 -2.07 -1.17 8.43
C PHE A 205 -3.05 -2.26 8.91
N VAL A 206 -2.78 -3.53 8.61
CA VAL A 206 -3.68 -4.63 9.00
C VAL A 206 -2.93 -5.94 9.13
N ILE A 207 -3.26 -6.71 10.17
CA ILE A 207 -2.86 -8.10 10.34
C ILE A 207 -3.85 -8.97 9.58
N ILE A 208 -3.40 -9.78 8.62
CA ILE A 208 -4.26 -10.64 7.78
C ILE A 208 -4.16 -12.12 8.15
N TRP A 209 -3.18 -12.49 8.98
CA TRP A 209 -3.00 -13.85 9.50
C TRP A 209 -2.20 -13.80 10.81
N PRO A 210 -2.52 -14.63 11.82
CA PRO A 210 -3.58 -15.64 11.82
C PRO A 210 -4.99 -15.02 11.92
N ILE A 211 -6.03 -15.77 11.52
CA ILE A 211 -7.40 -15.24 11.34
C ILE A 211 -7.98 -14.69 12.65
N ASP A 212 -7.65 -15.30 13.78
CA ASP A 212 -8.05 -14.88 15.13
C ASP A 212 -7.46 -13.53 15.54
N ARG A 213 -6.41 -13.07 14.84
CA ARG A 213 -5.77 -11.77 15.03
C ARG A 213 -6.04 -10.79 13.89
N TRP A 214 -7.00 -11.09 13.01
CA TRP A 214 -7.34 -10.17 11.94
C TRP A 214 -7.88 -8.86 12.50
N GLY A 215 -7.16 -7.77 12.26
CA GLY A 215 -7.47 -6.44 12.78
C GLY A 215 -6.54 -5.37 12.25
N GLY A 216 -6.95 -4.11 12.40
CA GLY A 216 -6.11 -2.95 12.11
C GLY A 216 -4.97 -2.79 13.13
N LEU A 217 -3.98 -1.98 12.76
CA LEU A 217 -2.87 -1.57 13.62
C LEU A 217 -3.10 -0.20 14.26
#